data_AF-A0A2V5LIM8-F1
#
_entry.id   AF-A0A2V5LIM8-F1
#
_cell.length_a   1.000
_cell.length_b   1.000
_cell.length_c   1.000
_cell.angle_alpha   90.00
_cell.angle_beta   90.00
_cell.angle_gamma   90.00
#
_symmetry.space_group_name_H-M   'P 1'
#
loop_
_entity.id
_entity.type
_entity.pdbx_description
1 polymer ?
#
loop_
_entity_poly.entity_id
_entity_poly.type
_entity_poly.pdbx_seq_one_letter_code
_entity_poly.pdbx_strand_id
1 'polypeptide(L)'
;LEAQDVREAFQRHAIVKLKADWTNGDPVITKLLQQFGRPGVPLYVLYPAKNEEPIVFPEVLTKSMVLDKLESVARRVASQY
;
A
#
# COMPACT_ATOMS: atom_id res chain seq x y z
N LEU A 1 -5.75 8.65 2.86
CA LEU A 1 -4.40 8.50 3.46
C LEU A 1 -3.98 9.70 4.31
N GLU A 2 -4.50 10.91 4.07
CA GLU A 2 -4.13 12.10 4.85
C GLU A 2 -4.92 12.29 6.16
N ALA A 3 -5.95 11.47 6.39
CA ALA A 3 -6.72 11.48 7.63
C ALA A 3 -5.81 11.19 8.83
N GLN A 4 -6.02 11.90 9.93
CA GLN A 4 -5.17 11.83 11.13
C GLN A 4 -4.99 10.39 11.62
N ASP A 5 -6.06 9.61 11.76
CA ASP A 5 -5.99 8.25 12.31
C ASP A 5 -5.18 7.31 11.40
N VAL A 6 -5.16 7.56 10.08
CA VAL A 6 -4.35 6.78 9.13
C VAL A 6 -2.87 7.12 9.29
N ARG A 7 -2.55 8.41 9.48
CA ARG A 7 -1.18 8.86 9.74
C ARG A 7 -0.67 8.30 11.07
N GLU A 8 -1.51 8.30 12.10
CA GLU A 8 -1.18 7.68 13.39
C GLU A 8 -0.96 6.17 13.25
N ALA A 9 -1.80 5.47 12.48
CA ALA A 9 -1.61 4.04 12.24
C ALA A 9 -0.30 3.74 11.49
N PHE A 10 0.07 4.57 10.51
CA PHE A 10 1.36 4.44 9.83
C PHE A 10 2.53 4.61 10.79
N GLN A 11 2.49 5.60 11.69
CA GLN A 11 3.53 5.80 12.69
C GLN A 11 3.61 4.64 13.68
N ARG A 12 2.47 4.19 14.20
CA ARG A 12 2.40 3.06 15.15
C ARG A 12 2.98 1.77 14.60
N HIS A 13 2.80 1.52 13.30
CA HIS A 13 3.25 0.30 12.64
C HIS A 13 4.52 0.48 11.81
N ALA A 14 5.23 1.60 11.97
CA ALA A 14 6.45 1.92 11.22
C ALA A 14 6.31 1.78 9.69
N ILE A 15 5.14 2.15 9.15
CA ILE A 15 4.82 2.04 7.73
C ILE A 15 5.37 3.26 7.00
N VAL A 16 6.17 3.01 5.96
CA VAL A 16 6.69 4.07 5.08
C VAL A 16 5.75 4.25 3.88
N LYS A 17 5.25 5.48 3.71
CA LYS A 17 4.43 5.86 2.55
C LYS A 17 5.34 6.23 1.38
N LEU A 18 5.22 5.51 0.28
CA LEU A 18 5.83 5.85 -1.01
C LEU A 18 4.75 6.38 -1.96
N LYS A 19 5.04 7.48 -2.64
CA LYS A 19 4.17 8.04 -3.69
C LYS A 19 4.99 8.14 -4.98
N ALA A 20 4.53 7.47 -6.02
CA ALA A 20 5.06 7.63 -7.37
C ALA A 20 4.11 8.53 -8.18
N ASP A 21 4.68 9.44 -8.97
CA ASP A 21 3.94 10.30 -9.89
C ASP A 21 3.95 9.66 -11.28
N TRP A 22 2.76 9.39 -11.83
CA TRP A 22 2.59 8.80 -13.17
C TRP A 22 2.23 9.86 -14.22
N THR A 23 2.83 11.05 -14.14
CA THR A 23 2.66 12.07 -15.16
C THR A 23 3.32 11.63 -16.47
N ASN A 24 2.60 11.76 -17.59
CA ASN A 24 3.04 11.42 -18.96
C ASN A 24 3.28 9.93 -19.26
N GLY A 25 2.75 9.00 -18.45
CA GLY A 25 2.83 7.57 -18.79
C GLY A 25 4.25 7.02 -18.70
N ASP A 26 5.00 7.41 -17.66
CA ASP A 26 6.38 6.96 -17.44
C ASP A 26 6.50 5.44 -17.67
N PRO A 27 7.40 4.98 -18.55
CA PRO A 27 7.48 3.58 -18.96
C PRO A 27 7.93 2.64 -17.82
N VAL A 28 8.68 3.14 -16.84
CA VAL A 28 9.09 2.36 -15.66
C VAL A 28 7.88 2.12 -14.76
N ILE A 29 7.10 3.18 -14.49
CA ILE A 29 5.88 3.07 -13.69
C ILE A 29 4.84 2.22 -14.43
N THR A 30 4.71 2.37 -15.75
CA THR A 30 3.78 1.59 -16.57
C THR A 30 4.09 0.09 -16.52
N LYS A 31 5.38 -0.30 -16.58
CA LYS A 31 5.78 -1.70 -16.38
C LYS A 31 5.40 -2.23 -15.00
N LEU A 32 5.60 -1.43 -13.96
CA LEU A 32 5.22 -1.80 -12.60
C LEU A 32 3.70 -1.95 -12.46
N LEU A 33 2.93 -1.02 -13.00
CA LEU A 33 1.46 -1.09 -13.03
C LEU A 33 0.99 -2.39 -13.72
N GLN A 34 1.59 -2.75 -14.86
CA GLN A 34 1.30 -4.00 -15.57
C GLN A 34 1.61 -5.25 -14.73
N GLN A 35 2.67 -5.26 -13.92
CA GLN A 35 2.98 -6.38 -13.02
C GLN A 35 1.86 -6.62 -11.98
N PHE A 36 1.15 -5.56 -11.59
CA PHE A 36 -0.02 -5.64 -10.71
C PHE A 36 -1.33 -5.90 -11.47
N GLY A 37 -1.27 -6.18 -12.77
CA GLY A 37 -2.45 -6.41 -13.62
C GLY A 37 -3.31 -5.16 -13.82
N ARG A 38 -2.76 -3.96 -13.54
CA ARG A 38 -3.48 -2.68 -13.59
C ARG A 38 -2.84 -1.82 -14.69
N PRO A 39 -3.53 -1.50 -15.79
CA PRO A 39 -2.93 -0.70 -16.86
C PRO A 39 -2.86 0.82 -16.57
N GLY A 40 -3.26 1.28 -15.37
CA GLY A 40 -3.32 2.70 -15.05
C GLY A 40 -3.40 3.00 -13.54
N VAL A 41 -3.46 4.28 -13.22
CA VAL A 41 -3.62 4.82 -11.86
C VAL A 41 -5.09 5.13 -11.54
N PRO A 42 -5.52 5.16 -10.27
CA PRO A 42 -4.72 4.96 -9.05
C PRO A 42 -4.42 3.48 -8.74
N LEU A 43 -3.21 3.22 -8.24
CA LEU A 43 -2.80 1.93 -7.67
C LEU A 43 -2.30 2.15 -6.24
N TYR A 44 -2.84 1.39 -5.29
CA TYR A 44 -2.38 1.37 -3.91
C TYR A 44 -1.91 -0.03 -3.53
N VAL A 45 -0.69 -0.12 -3.00
CA VAL A 45 -0.05 -1.38 -2.62
C VAL A 45 0.51 -1.26 -1.21
N LEU A 46 0.27 -2.27 -0.38
CA LEU A 46 0.90 -2.42 0.94
C LEU A 46 1.87 -3.60 0.90
N TYR A 47 3.12 -3.34 1.26
CA TYR A 47 4.16 -4.36 1.40
C TYR A 47 4.32 -4.71 2.90
N PRO A 48 3.91 -5.92 3.34
CA PRO A 48 3.90 -6.30 4.76
C PRO A 48 5.28 -6.46 5.38
N ALA A 49 6.19 -7.14 4.67
CA ALA A 49 7.54 -7.42 5.09
C ALA A 49 8.40 -7.75 3.86
N LYS A 50 9.72 -7.79 4.05
CA LYS A 50 10.66 -8.21 3.01
C LYS A 50 10.37 -9.68 2.65
N ASN A 51 10.01 -9.94 1.39
CA ASN A 51 9.63 -11.25 0.83
C ASN A 51 8.18 -11.72 1.11
N GLU A 52 7.30 -10.88 1.65
CA GLU A 52 5.86 -11.20 1.67
C GLU A 52 5.15 -10.65 0.43
N GLU A 53 4.11 -11.35 -0.01
CA GLU A 53 3.32 -10.91 -1.17
C GLU A 53 2.67 -9.54 -0.91
N PRO A 54 2.78 -8.61 -1.87
CA PRO A 54 2.14 -7.31 -1.77
C PRO A 54 0.63 -7.43 -1.78
N ILE A 55 -0.02 -6.64 -0.93
CA ILE A 55 -1.47 -6.50 -0.93
C ILE A 55 -1.84 -5.35 -1.85
N VAL A 56 -2.59 -5.64 -2.89
CA VAL A 56 -3.17 -4.65 -3.80
C VAL A 56 -4.56 -4.26 -3.30
N PHE A 57 -4.79 -2.96 -3.12
CA PHE A 57 -6.12 -2.47 -2.76
C PHE A 57 -6.98 -2.24 -4.01
N PRO A 58 -8.33 -2.17 -3.85
CA PRO A 58 -9.21 -1.68 -4.89
C PRO A 58 -8.95 -0.21 -5.25
N GLU A 59 -9.49 0.21 -6.38
CA GLU A 59 -9.39 1.57 -6.88
C GLU A 59 -10.07 2.58 -5.94
N VAL A 60 -11.24 2.20 -5.41
CA VAL A 60 -11.93 2.96 -4.36
C VAL A 60 -11.35 2.56 -3.02
N LEU A 61 -10.50 3.43 -2.47
CA LEU A 61 -9.85 3.21 -1.19
C LEU A 61 -10.62 3.92 -0.07
N THR A 62 -11.05 3.16 0.94
CA THR A 62 -11.66 3.73 2.16
C THR A 62 -10.69 3.73 3.33
N LYS A 63 -10.95 4.59 4.32
CA LYS A 63 -10.14 4.68 5.54
C LYS A 63 -10.12 3.36 6.31
N SER A 64 -11.28 2.75 6.52
CA SER A 64 -11.41 1.49 7.28
C SER A 64 -10.59 0.37 6.64
N MET A 65 -10.65 0.22 5.31
CA MET A 65 -9.88 -0.81 4.61
C MET A 65 -8.37 -0.68 4.83
N VAL A 66 -7.85 0.54 4.87
CA VAL A 66 -6.43 0.77 5.15
C VAL A 66 -6.13 0.37 6.60
N LEU A 67 -6.91 0.87 7.56
CA LEU A 67 -6.70 0.59 8.98
C LEU A 67 -6.77 -0.92 9.29
N ASP A 68 -7.80 -1.60 8.80
CA ASP A 68 -7.99 -3.04 8.99
C ASP A 68 -6.81 -3.84 8.44
N LYS A 69 -6.30 -3.45 7.26
CA LYS A 69 -5.19 -4.16 6.64
C LYS A 69 -3.86 -3.90 7.32
N LEU A 70 -3.63 -2.68 7.81
CA LEU A 70 -2.45 -2.36 8.61
C LEU A 70 -2.41 -3.16 9.90
N GLU A 71 -3.55 -3.25 10.61
CA GLU A 71 -3.64 -4.02 11.85
C GLU A 71 -3.40 -5.53 11.60
N SER A 72 -4.04 -6.07 10.55
CA SER A 72 -3.86 -7.47 10.13
C SER A 72 -2.39 -7.78 9.80
N VAL A 73 -1.73 -6.89 9.04
CA VAL A 73 -0.31 -7.04 8.68
C VAL A 73 0.58 -6.94 9.90
N ALA A 74 0.39 -5.93 10.76
CA ALA A 74 1.19 -5.75 11.96
C ALA A 74 1.12 -6.97 12.88
N ARG A 75 -0.08 -7.55 13.06
CA ARG A 75 -0.26 -8.77 13.85
C ARG A 75 0.44 -9.98 13.22
N ARG A 76 0.37 -10.12 11.89
CA ARG A 76 1.04 -11.20 11.14
C ARG A 76 2.56 -11.10 11.24
N VAL A 77 3.12 -9.90 11.09
CA VAL A 77 4.57 -9.68 11.22
C VAL A 77 5.03 -9.94 12.65
N ALA A 78 4.31 -9.43 13.66
CA ALA A 78 4.65 -9.64 15.07
C ALA A 78 4.58 -11.11 15.51
N SER A 79 3.78 -11.94 14.84
CA SER A 79 3.66 -13.38 15.14
C SER A 79 4.75 -14.23 14.46
N GLN A 80 5.56 -13.64 13.58
CA GLN A 80 6.65 -14.30 12.84
C GLN A 80 8.04 -14.01 13.44
N TYR A 81 8.09 -13.21 14.51
CA TYR A 81 9.28 -12.98 15.34
C TYR A 81 9.09 -13.65 16.70
#